data_AF-A0A060XQ34-F1
#
_entry.id   AF-A0A060XQ34-F1
#
_cell.length_a   1.000
_cell.length_b   1.000
_cell.length_c   1.000
_cell.angle_alpha   90.00
_cell.angle_beta   90.00
_cell.angle_gamma   90.00
#
_symmetry.space_group_name_H-M   'P 1'
#
loop_
_entity.id
_entity.type
_entity.pdbx_description
1 polymer ?
#
loop_
_entity_poly.entity_id
_entity_poly.type
_entity_poly.pdbx_seq_one_letter_code
_entity_poly.pdbx_strand_id
1 'polypeptide(L)'
;MRSDTFYAISFTWCQSSLNVDLSKGSLCVCITPQEPELFFTDPQQLLDLLTDLEKQNLTLIQNSRETEETMEEFKHTLVNTRNKMDQETEQLTQQIDIITHAIQREKDTAAELELKSRLFSFGKYKAEDQDVMLEALGRKVAEVYRSYAGESGANLTTLQMLTNIEGRLGELLENVELVPKDRVLMAERAKEKERRLRLREEKVRVQKMQQEERLRKALERAQANTKRPVNQTPNNTKHNTLNVGDRPYKRKHHT
;
A
#
# COMPACT_ATOMS: atom_id res chain seq x y z
N MET A 1 -27.33 44.47 22.44
CA MET A 1 -28.45 45.07 23.18
C MET A 1 -27.98 45.26 24.62
N ARG A 2 -27.01 46.15 24.88
CA ARG A 2 -27.15 47.60 25.12
C ARG A 2 -28.05 47.92 26.33
N SER A 3 -27.56 47.56 27.51
CA SER A 3 -27.21 48.42 28.67
C SER A 3 -27.74 49.87 28.81
N ASP A 4 -28.91 50.21 28.27
CA ASP A 4 -29.42 51.60 28.30
C ASP A 4 -30.44 51.87 29.45
N THR A 5 -30.53 51.01 30.47
CA THR A 5 -31.54 51.14 31.54
C THR A 5 -31.05 51.72 32.86
N PHE A 6 -29.75 51.89 33.08
CA PHE A 6 -29.24 52.34 34.40
C PHE A 6 -29.00 53.85 34.53
N TYR A 7 -29.01 54.61 33.43
CA TYR A 7 -28.85 56.08 33.47
C TYR A 7 -30.17 56.86 33.64
N ALA A 8 -31.31 56.16 33.71
CA ALA A 8 -32.63 56.79 33.71
C ALA A 8 -33.14 57.25 35.10
N ILE A 9 -32.44 56.94 36.20
CA ILE A 9 -32.92 57.25 37.57
C ILE A 9 -32.35 58.58 38.10
N SER A 10 -31.36 59.19 37.44
CA SER A 10 -30.68 60.38 37.97
C SER A 10 -31.14 61.73 37.39
N PHE A 11 -32.18 61.78 36.55
CA PHE A 11 -32.59 63.03 35.87
C PHE A 11 -34.04 63.49 36.11
N THR A 12 -34.76 62.88 37.06
CA THR A 12 -36.15 63.23 37.41
C THR A 12 -36.27 64.03 38.72
N TRP A 13 -35.26 64.82 39.05
CA TRP A 13 -35.30 65.76 40.18
C TRP A 13 -34.69 67.13 39.83
N CYS A 14 -35.07 67.70 38.68
CA CYS A 14 -34.73 69.09 38.36
C CYS A 14 -35.67 69.68 37.30
N GLN A 15 -36.98 69.60 37.50
CA GLN A 15 -37.92 70.32 36.62
C GLN A 15 -39.25 70.61 37.32
N SER A 16 -39.22 71.41 38.39
CA SER A 16 -40.45 72.09 38.81
C SER A 16 -40.12 73.41 39.50
N SER A 17 -40.24 74.48 38.71
CA SER A 17 -40.44 75.89 39.07
C SER A 17 -39.43 76.82 38.43
N LEU A 18 -39.80 77.37 37.27
CA LEU A 18 -39.50 78.75 36.89
C LEU A 18 -40.30 79.06 35.62
N ASN A 19 -41.51 79.57 35.81
CA ASN A 19 -42.22 80.36 34.79
C ASN A 19 -42.61 81.66 35.47
N VAL A 20 -41.87 82.73 35.17
CA VAL A 20 -42.19 84.11 35.54
C VAL A 20 -42.62 84.78 34.25
N ASP A 21 -43.92 84.93 34.06
CA ASP A 21 -44.50 85.80 33.04
C ASP A 21 -44.89 87.13 33.69
N LEU A 22 -44.09 88.16 33.41
CA LEU A 22 -44.34 89.53 33.84
C LEU A 22 -45.09 90.27 32.73
N SER A 23 -46.42 90.33 32.82
CA SER A 23 -47.22 91.22 31.96
C SER A 23 -48.56 91.61 32.61
N LYS A 24 -48.52 92.74 33.32
CA LYS A 24 -49.60 93.73 33.50
C LYS A 24 -50.95 93.24 34.06
N GLY A 25 -51.19 93.56 35.34
CA GLY A 25 -52.53 93.66 35.90
C GLY A 25 -52.55 93.69 37.42
N SER A 26 -52.43 94.88 38.00
CA SER A 26 -52.81 95.25 39.38
C SER A 26 -52.96 94.09 40.38
N LEU A 27 -51.86 93.61 40.95
CA LEU A 27 -51.90 92.83 42.18
C LEU A 27 -51.68 93.79 43.35
N CYS A 28 -52.77 94.21 43.98
CA CYS A 28 -52.72 94.82 45.30
C CYS A 28 -52.25 93.73 46.28
N VAL A 29 -50.95 93.64 46.50
CA VAL A 29 -50.40 92.83 47.59
C VAL A 29 -50.60 93.64 48.86
N CYS A 30 -51.71 93.39 49.55
CA CYS A 30 -51.80 93.70 50.96
C CYS A 30 -50.68 92.91 51.64
N ILE A 31 -49.55 93.56 51.93
CA ILE A 31 -48.56 93.01 52.86
C ILE A 31 -49.23 93.01 54.22
N THR A 32 -49.96 91.95 54.54
CA THR A 32 -50.19 91.59 55.93
C THR A 32 -48.80 91.41 56.55
N PRO A 33 -48.48 92.02 57.71
CA PRO A 33 -47.26 91.72 58.42
C PRO A 33 -47.39 90.31 59.01
N GLN A 34 -47.28 89.30 58.15
CA GLN A 34 -46.99 87.95 58.58
C GLN A 34 -45.50 87.99 58.91
N GLU A 35 -45.19 87.97 60.21
CA GLU A 35 -43.80 87.87 60.68
C GLU A 35 -43.10 86.78 59.86
N PRO A 36 -41.90 87.04 59.31
CA PRO A 36 -41.17 86.01 58.60
C PRO A 36 -40.94 84.86 59.57
N GLU A 37 -41.57 83.71 59.31
CA GLU A 37 -41.36 82.50 60.09
C GLU A 37 -39.87 82.15 60.01
N LEU A 38 -39.19 82.27 61.13
CA LEU A 38 -37.82 81.84 61.25
C LEU A 38 -37.81 80.30 61.21
N PHE A 39 -37.34 79.76 60.08
CA PHE A 39 -37.19 78.31 59.88
C PHE A 39 -36.30 77.64 60.93
N PHE A 40 -35.46 78.43 61.62
CA PHE A 40 -34.59 77.98 62.69
C PHE A 40 -34.73 78.91 63.89
N THR A 41 -34.86 78.32 65.09
CA THR A 41 -34.99 79.05 66.36
C THR A 41 -33.66 79.18 67.10
N ASP A 42 -32.70 78.29 66.79
CA ASP A 42 -31.33 78.26 67.32
C ASP A 42 -30.35 78.02 66.14
N PRO A 43 -29.28 78.83 65.98
CA PRO A 43 -28.24 78.60 64.99
C PRO A 43 -27.66 77.17 64.95
N GLN A 44 -27.70 76.42 66.05
CA GLN A 44 -27.25 75.02 66.08
C GLN A 44 -28.10 74.09 65.18
N GLN A 45 -29.39 74.37 65.02
CA GLN A 45 -30.29 73.51 64.22
C GLN A 45 -29.84 73.40 62.75
N LEU A 46 -29.26 74.46 62.20
CA LEU A 46 -28.72 74.46 60.84
C LEU A 46 -27.39 73.68 60.77
N LEU A 47 -26.53 73.81 61.78
CA LEU A 47 -25.26 73.09 61.84
C LEU A 47 -25.49 71.58 62.00
N ASP A 48 -26.44 71.18 62.83
CA ASP A 48 -26.85 69.78 62.99
C ASP A 48 -27.41 69.21 61.68
N LEU A 49 -28.28 69.96 60.99
CA LEU A 49 -28.81 69.57 59.68
C LEU A 49 -27.71 69.40 58.63
N LEU A 50 -26.75 70.34 58.56
CA LEU A 50 -25.61 70.24 57.64
C LEU A 50 -24.72 69.05 57.98
N THR A 51 -24.51 68.78 59.27
CA THR A 51 -23.74 67.63 59.74
C THR A 51 -24.42 66.31 59.38
N ASP A 52 -25.75 66.23 59.52
CA ASP A 52 -26.51 65.04 59.14
C ASP A 52 -26.56 64.84 57.62
N LEU A 53 -26.63 65.92 56.84
CA LEU A 53 -26.48 65.87 55.39
C LEU A 53 -25.08 65.42 54.97
N GLU A 54 -24.03 65.85 55.67
CA GLU A 54 -22.66 65.38 55.43
C GLU A 54 -22.53 63.88 55.70
N LYS A 55 -23.06 63.39 56.83
CA LYS A 55 -23.10 61.94 57.13
C LYS A 55 -23.84 61.14 56.06
N GLN A 56 -24.99 61.63 55.61
CA GLN A 56 -25.77 60.97 54.56
C GLN A 56 -25.02 60.95 53.23
N ASN A 57 -24.41 62.06 52.82
CA ASN A 57 -23.60 62.12 51.61
C ASN A 57 -22.40 61.16 51.66
N LEU A 58 -21.70 61.09 52.80
CA LEU A 58 -20.61 60.14 53.00
C LEU A 58 -21.08 58.69 52.87
N THR A 59 -22.25 58.37 53.45
CA THR A 59 -22.87 57.04 53.33
C THR A 59 -23.22 56.72 51.88
N LEU A 60 -23.79 57.67 51.14
CA LEU A 60 -24.11 57.50 49.71
C LEU A 60 -22.87 57.29 48.85
N ILE A 61 -21.78 58.02 49.12
CA ILE A 61 -20.50 57.84 48.42
C ILE A 61 -19.95 56.44 48.68
N GLN A 62 -20.00 55.97 49.92
CA GLN A 62 -19.50 54.65 50.27
C GLN A 62 -20.34 53.54 49.61
N ASN A 63 -21.67 53.60 49.71
CA ASN A 63 -22.56 52.65 49.05
C ASN A 63 -22.36 52.62 47.52
N SER A 64 -22.13 53.79 46.92
CA SER A 64 -21.87 53.89 45.48
C SER A 64 -20.55 53.21 45.10
N ARG A 65 -19.49 53.38 45.91
CA ARG A 65 -18.20 52.70 45.70
C ARG A 65 -18.29 51.19 45.87
N GLU A 66 -18.96 50.72 46.92
CA GLU A 66 -19.16 49.28 47.16
C GLU A 66 -19.97 48.64 46.02
N THR A 67 -21.00 49.35 45.52
CA THR A 67 -21.78 48.90 44.35
C THR A 67 -20.95 48.91 43.06
N GLU A 68 -20.05 49.89 42.90
CA GLU A 68 -19.15 49.95 41.74
C GLU A 68 -18.14 48.81 41.74
N GLU A 69 -17.54 48.49 42.90
CA GLU A 69 -16.60 47.38 43.05
C GLU A 69 -17.26 46.03 42.74
N THR A 70 -18.43 45.77 43.33
CA THR A 70 -19.19 44.54 43.04
C THR A 70 -19.58 44.43 41.56
N MET A 71 -19.97 45.55 40.94
CA MET A 71 -20.27 45.59 39.50
C MET A 71 -19.04 45.21 38.66
N GLU A 72 -17.85 45.69 39.03
CA GLU A 72 -16.61 45.37 38.31
C GLU A 72 -16.22 43.89 38.47
N GLU A 73 -16.39 43.32 39.67
CA GLU A 73 -16.23 41.87 39.90
C GLU A 73 -17.19 41.04 39.05
N PHE A 74 -18.45 41.46 38.94
CA PHE A 74 -19.44 40.79 38.09
C PHE A 74 -19.05 40.86 36.61
N LYS A 75 -18.58 42.02 36.12
CA LYS A 75 -18.11 42.15 34.73
C LYS A 75 -16.94 41.20 34.47
N HIS A 76 -15.95 41.16 35.35
CA HIS A 76 -14.80 40.29 35.21
C HIS A 76 -15.22 38.81 35.19
N THR A 77 -16.13 38.41 36.07
CA THR A 77 -16.69 37.06 36.11
C THR A 77 -17.44 36.71 34.82
N LEU A 78 -18.22 37.64 34.28
CA LEU A 78 -18.95 37.46 33.03
C LEU A 78 -17.99 37.26 31.85
N VAL A 79 -16.96 38.10 31.73
CA VAL A 79 -15.95 37.98 30.67
C VAL A 79 -15.22 36.65 30.77
N ASN A 80 -14.79 36.25 31.96
CA ASN A 80 -14.11 34.97 32.16
C ASN A 80 -15.01 33.78 31.85
N THR A 81 -16.28 33.83 32.24
CA THR A 81 -17.25 32.77 31.94
C THR A 81 -17.49 32.67 30.45
N ARG A 82 -17.65 33.80 29.76
CA ARG A 82 -17.78 33.86 28.31
C ARG A 82 -16.57 33.26 27.60
N ASN A 83 -15.36 33.66 28.02
CA ASN A 83 -14.13 33.13 27.42
C ASN A 83 -14.00 31.61 27.62
N LYS A 84 -14.39 31.08 28.79
CA LYS A 84 -14.41 29.63 29.04
C LYS A 84 -15.42 28.93 28.14
N MET A 85 -16.64 29.46 28.02
CA MET A 85 -17.65 28.91 27.12
C MET A 85 -17.21 28.91 25.65
N ASP A 86 -16.58 30.00 25.20
CA ASP A 86 -16.07 30.11 23.84
C ASP A 86 -14.96 29.08 23.57
N GLN A 87 -14.05 28.87 24.53
CA GLN A 87 -13.01 27.82 24.46
C GLN A 87 -13.60 26.41 24.44
N GLU A 88 -14.57 26.11 25.30
CA GLU A 88 -15.25 24.81 25.32
C GLU A 88 -15.99 24.55 24.00
N THR A 89 -16.63 25.56 23.44
CA THR A 89 -17.31 25.47 22.13
C THR A 89 -16.32 25.17 21.01
N GLU A 90 -15.15 25.83 21.01
CA GLU A 90 -14.10 25.56 20.03
C GLU A 90 -13.56 24.13 20.16
N GLN A 91 -13.31 23.67 21.39
CA GLN A 91 -12.86 22.30 21.65
C GLN A 91 -13.88 21.26 21.18
N LEU A 92 -15.17 21.46 21.47
CA LEU A 92 -16.23 20.56 21.01
C LEU A 92 -16.33 20.54 19.48
N THR A 93 -16.18 21.69 18.83
CA THR A 93 -16.16 21.79 17.37
C THR A 93 -14.99 20.99 16.77
N GLN A 94 -13.78 21.14 17.33
CA GLN A 94 -12.61 20.36 16.92
C GLN A 94 -12.81 18.86 17.13
N GLN A 95 -13.43 18.44 18.24
CA GLN A 95 -13.75 17.03 18.48
C GLN A 95 -14.74 16.47 17.45
N ILE A 96 -15.77 17.24 17.09
CA ILE A 96 -16.73 16.88 16.04
C ILE A 96 -16.00 16.67 14.71
N ASP A 97 -15.08 17.56 14.35
CA ASP A 97 -14.29 17.42 13.12
C ASP A 97 -13.45 16.15 13.14
N ILE A 98 -12.72 15.88 14.23
CA ILE A 98 -11.89 14.67 14.37
C ILE A 98 -12.73 13.40 14.21
N ILE A 99 -13.87 13.33 14.90
CA ILE A 99 -14.76 12.16 14.86
C ILE A 99 -15.37 12.02 13.46
N THR A 100 -15.75 13.12 12.81
CA THR A 100 -16.29 13.10 11.44
C THR A 100 -15.28 12.55 10.44
N HIS A 101 -14.01 12.96 10.54
CA HIS A 101 -12.92 12.43 9.71
C HIS A 101 -12.65 10.95 10.01
N ALA A 102 -12.75 10.51 11.27
CA ALA A 102 -12.62 9.11 11.63
C ALA A 102 -13.74 8.25 11.03
N ILE A 103 -15.00 8.72 11.11
CA ILE A 103 -16.16 8.06 10.50
C ILE A 103 -15.98 7.94 8.99
N GLN A 104 -15.51 9.00 8.31
CA GLN A 104 -15.31 8.95 6.87
C GLN A 104 -14.24 7.92 6.48
N ARG A 105 -13.10 7.88 7.18
CA ARG A 105 -12.06 6.87 6.95
C ARG A 105 -12.57 5.45 7.15
N GLU A 106 -13.38 5.22 8.19
CA GLU A 106 -13.96 3.91 8.44
C GLU A 106 -14.96 3.51 7.35
N LYS A 107 -15.78 4.46 6.87
CA LYS A 107 -16.69 4.23 5.73
C LYS A 107 -15.95 3.88 4.45
N ASP A 108 -14.86 4.59 4.15
CA ASP A 108 -14.02 4.33 2.97
C ASP A 108 -13.40 2.93 3.06
N THR A 109 -12.90 2.56 4.25
CA THR A 109 -12.35 1.23 4.52
C THR A 109 -13.41 0.13 4.40
N ALA A 110 -14.61 0.37 4.93
CA ALA A 110 -15.73 -0.56 4.82
C ALA A 110 -16.14 -0.78 3.36
N ALA A 111 -16.22 0.29 2.55
CA ALA A 111 -16.51 0.20 1.13
C ALA A 111 -15.41 -0.55 0.35
N GLU A 112 -14.14 -0.33 0.68
CA GLU A 112 -13.02 -1.07 0.09
C GLU A 112 -13.11 -2.57 0.43
N LEU A 113 -13.38 -2.90 1.69
CA LEU A 113 -13.54 -4.29 2.15
C LEU A 113 -14.76 -4.96 1.52
N GLU A 114 -15.87 -4.25 1.36
CA GLU A 114 -17.06 -4.75 0.66
C GLU A 114 -16.74 -5.05 -0.81
N LEU A 115 -16.03 -4.14 -1.50
CA LEU A 115 -15.60 -4.37 -2.87
C LEU A 115 -14.67 -5.58 -2.97
N LYS A 116 -13.68 -5.69 -2.08
CA LYS A 116 -12.78 -6.85 -2.00
C LYS A 116 -13.57 -8.13 -1.77
N SER A 117 -14.44 -8.16 -0.76
CA SER A 117 -15.32 -9.29 -0.45
C SER A 117 -16.16 -9.68 -1.67
N ARG A 118 -16.77 -8.70 -2.34
CA ARG A 118 -17.56 -8.94 -3.55
C ARG A 118 -16.71 -9.49 -4.70
N LEU A 119 -15.50 -8.99 -4.91
CA LEU A 119 -14.56 -9.51 -5.92
C LEU A 119 -14.17 -10.96 -5.60
N PHE A 120 -13.88 -11.28 -4.34
CA PHE A 120 -13.63 -12.65 -3.89
C PHE A 120 -14.88 -13.55 -4.05
N SER A 121 -16.07 -12.97 -3.90
CA SER A 121 -17.36 -13.68 -3.98
C SER A 121 -17.95 -13.78 -5.39
N PHE A 122 -17.44 -13.04 -6.38
CA PHE A 122 -18.03 -12.96 -7.73
C PHE A 122 -17.69 -14.17 -8.61
N GLY A 123 -16.62 -14.89 -8.28
CA GLY A 123 -16.50 -16.28 -8.72
C GLY A 123 -17.41 -17.14 -7.87
N LYS A 124 -18.04 -18.17 -8.44
CA LYS A 124 -18.38 -19.37 -7.66
C LYS A 124 -17.07 -19.94 -7.13
N TYR A 125 -16.53 -19.32 -6.09
CA TYR A 125 -15.31 -19.70 -5.44
C TYR A 125 -15.70 -20.91 -4.59
N LYS A 126 -15.78 -22.07 -5.25
CA LYS A 126 -16.01 -23.31 -4.55
C LYS A 126 -14.75 -23.53 -3.74
N ALA A 127 -14.81 -23.26 -2.45
CA ALA A 127 -13.72 -23.56 -1.51
C ALA A 127 -13.22 -25.00 -1.75
N GLU A 128 -14.16 -25.91 -2.04
CA GLU A 128 -13.91 -27.28 -2.49
C GLU A 128 -12.96 -27.39 -3.69
N ASP A 129 -13.14 -26.60 -4.76
CA ASP A 129 -12.26 -26.62 -5.94
C ASP A 129 -10.85 -26.09 -5.60
N GLN A 130 -10.73 -25.15 -4.65
CA GLN A 130 -9.43 -24.65 -4.19
C GLN A 130 -8.72 -25.62 -3.27
N ASP A 131 -9.44 -26.24 -2.34
CA ASP A 131 -8.90 -27.24 -1.43
C ASP A 131 -8.38 -28.44 -2.24
N VAL A 132 -9.12 -28.87 -3.26
CA VAL A 132 -8.66 -29.91 -4.21
C VAL A 132 -7.39 -29.47 -4.94
N MET A 133 -7.31 -28.21 -5.38
CA MET A 133 -6.12 -27.67 -6.04
C MET A 133 -4.92 -27.60 -5.08
N LEU A 134 -5.12 -27.15 -3.85
CA LEU A 134 -4.10 -27.07 -2.81
C LEU A 134 -3.57 -28.44 -2.42
N GLU A 135 -4.46 -29.44 -2.28
CA GLU A 135 -4.07 -30.82 -2.05
C GLU A 135 -3.31 -31.41 -3.24
N ALA A 136 -3.74 -31.13 -4.48
CA ALA A 136 -3.03 -31.58 -5.68
C ALA A 136 -1.62 -30.96 -5.76
N LEU A 137 -1.50 -29.67 -5.46
CA LEU A 137 -0.21 -28.99 -5.39
C LEU A 137 0.66 -29.58 -4.27
N GLY A 138 0.10 -29.77 -3.08
CA GLY A 138 0.80 -30.39 -1.95
C GLY A 138 1.33 -31.78 -2.29
N ARG A 139 0.53 -32.61 -2.97
CA ARG A 139 0.98 -33.91 -3.48
C ARG A 139 2.13 -33.78 -4.47
N LYS A 140 2.08 -32.83 -5.40
CA LYS A 140 3.15 -32.63 -6.39
C LYS A 140 4.43 -32.13 -5.73
N VAL A 141 4.33 -31.20 -4.79
CA VAL A 141 5.47 -30.72 -4.00
C VAL A 141 6.10 -31.88 -3.22
N ALA A 142 5.30 -32.73 -2.59
CA ALA A 142 5.80 -33.89 -1.86
C ALA A 142 6.47 -34.92 -2.78
N GLU A 143 5.97 -35.12 -4.00
CA GLU A 143 6.59 -35.97 -5.02
C GLU A 143 7.98 -35.44 -5.42
N VAL A 144 8.07 -34.15 -5.76
CA VAL A 144 9.34 -33.50 -6.11
C VAL A 144 10.30 -33.53 -4.93
N TYR A 145 9.83 -33.25 -3.72
CA TYR A 145 10.64 -33.31 -2.51
C TYR A 145 11.25 -34.69 -2.30
N ARG A 146 10.43 -35.74 -2.41
CA ARG A 146 10.89 -37.14 -2.28
C ARG A 146 11.91 -37.53 -3.34
N SER A 147 11.78 -37.00 -4.56
CA SER A 147 12.69 -37.34 -5.67
C SER A 147 14.15 -36.96 -5.41
N TYR A 148 14.40 -35.90 -4.63
CA TYR A 148 15.77 -35.49 -4.30
C TYR A 148 16.16 -35.75 -2.83
N ALA A 149 15.21 -35.71 -1.89
CA ALA A 149 15.46 -35.85 -0.45
C ALA A 149 15.20 -37.25 0.13
N GLY A 150 14.60 -38.17 -0.65
CA GLY A 150 14.22 -39.50 -0.16
C GLY A 150 12.99 -39.50 0.77
N GLU A 151 12.77 -40.58 1.52
CA GLU A 151 11.58 -40.80 2.38
C GLU A 151 11.63 -40.05 3.74
N SER A 152 12.57 -39.14 3.95
CA SER A 152 12.82 -38.50 5.25
C SER A 152 11.90 -37.33 5.61
N GLY A 153 10.84 -37.06 4.83
CA GLY A 153 10.02 -35.85 4.91
C GLY A 153 8.66 -35.96 5.60
N ALA A 154 8.40 -37.03 6.36
CA ALA A 154 7.04 -37.42 6.79
C ALA A 154 6.24 -36.40 7.63
N ASN A 155 6.84 -35.30 8.08
CA ASN A 155 6.17 -34.27 8.91
C ASN A 155 6.38 -32.83 8.41
N LEU A 156 6.86 -32.63 7.18
CA LEU A 156 7.08 -31.29 6.64
C LEU A 156 5.79 -30.71 6.05
N THR A 157 5.53 -29.43 6.31
CA THR A 157 4.48 -28.69 5.61
C THR A 157 4.88 -28.44 4.16
N THR A 158 3.91 -28.23 3.26
CA THR A 158 4.15 -27.91 1.84
C THR A 158 5.10 -26.73 1.67
N LEU A 159 4.96 -25.68 2.51
CA LEU A 159 5.84 -24.51 2.47
C LEU A 159 7.28 -24.87 2.85
N GLN A 160 7.49 -25.66 3.90
CA GLN A 160 8.83 -26.10 4.29
C GLN A 160 9.48 -26.98 3.21
N MET A 161 8.70 -27.85 2.55
CA MET A 161 9.21 -28.63 1.42
C MET A 161 9.64 -27.72 0.26
N LEU A 162 8.86 -26.69 -0.06
CA LEU A 162 9.20 -25.70 -1.09
C LEU A 162 10.48 -24.93 -0.75
N THR A 163 10.61 -24.44 0.48
CA THR A 163 11.83 -23.74 0.92
C THR A 163 13.08 -24.61 0.76
N ASN A 164 12.98 -25.90 1.11
CA ASN A 164 14.09 -26.83 0.95
C ASN A 164 14.40 -27.13 -0.52
N ILE A 165 13.37 -27.24 -1.37
CA ILE A 165 13.53 -27.41 -2.83
C ILE A 165 14.25 -26.18 -3.41
N GLU A 166 13.81 -24.97 -3.07
CA GLU A 166 14.38 -23.71 -3.53
C GLU A 166 15.83 -23.56 -3.08
N GLY A 167 16.13 -23.87 -1.82
CA GLY A 167 17.50 -23.89 -1.31
C GLY A 167 18.40 -24.85 -2.09
N ARG A 168 17.93 -26.09 -2.31
CA ARG A 168 18.68 -27.09 -3.08
C ARG A 168 18.88 -26.68 -4.53
N LEU A 169 17.87 -26.07 -5.15
CA LEU A 169 17.97 -25.54 -6.50
C LEU A 169 19.02 -24.43 -6.57
N GLY A 170 19.03 -23.51 -5.60
CA GLY A 170 20.03 -22.45 -5.48
C GLY A 170 21.45 -23.00 -5.38
N GLU A 171 21.69 -23.96 -4.48
CA GLU A 171 23.00 -24.63 -4.34
C GLU A 171 23.45 -25.28 -5.65
N LEU A 172 22.56 -25.97 -6.35
CA LEU A 172 22.89 -26.64 -7.60
C LEU A 172 23.24 -25.65 -8.71
N LEU A 173 22.52 -24.52 -8.78
CA LEU A 173 22.81 -23.45 -9.74
C LEU A 173 24.19 -22.82 -9.47
N GLU A 174 24.51 -22.52 -8.21
CA GLU A 174 25.83 -22.01 -7.82
C GLU A 174 26.95 -23.01 -8.17
N ASN A 175 26.74 -24.30 -7.87
CA ASN A 175 27.69 -25.36 -8.22
C ASN A 175 27.94 -25.45 -9.72
N VAL A 176 26.92 -25.21 -10.56
CA VAL A 176 27.05 -25.18 -12.03
C VAL A 176 27.89 -23.99 -12.47
N GLU A 177 27.72 -22.82 -11.86
CA GLU A 177 28.52 -21.62 -12.17
C GLU A 177 29.98 -21.76 -11.74
N LEU A 178 30.23 -22.47 -10.64
CA LEU A 178 31.57 -22.71 -10.10
C LEU A 178 32.35 -23.81 -10.84
N VAL A 179 31.75 -24.52 -11.80
CA VAL A 179 32.46 -25.57 -12.55
C VAL A 179 33.63 -24.95 -13.35
N PRO A 180 34.89 -25.34 -13.08
CA PRO A 180 36.04 -24.79 -13.80
C PRO A 180 35.97 -25.09 -15.30
N LYS A 181 36.22 -24.07 -16.12
CA LYS A 181 36.21 -24.17 -17.60
C LYS A 181 37.12 -25.29 -18.13
N ASP A 182 38.24 -25.54 -17.47
CA ASP A 182 39.16 -26.61 -17.85
C ASP A 182 38.54 -28.00 -17.72
N ARG A 183 37.74 -28.23 -16.68
CA ARG A 183 37.01 -29.51 -16.51
C ARG A 183 35.96 -29.69 -17.59
N VAL A 184 35.27 -28.62 -17.97
CA VAL A 184 34.31 -28.63 -19.09
C VAL A 184 35.01 -28.97 -20.41
N LEU A 185 36.11 -28.28 -20.71
CA LEU A 185 36.90 -28.53 -21.93
C LEU A 185 37.47 -29.96 -21.97
N MET A 186 37.93 -30.50 -20.84
CA MET A 186 38.38 -31.89 -20.76
C MET A 186 37.23 -32.86 -21.00
N ALA A 187 36.04 -32.61 -20.43
CA ALA A 187 34.85 -33.43 -20.63
C ALA A 187 34.38 -33.39 -22.09
N GLU A 188 34.38 -32.23 -22.74
CA GLU A 188 34.07 -32.08 -24.17
C GLU A 188 35.05 -32.86 -25.05
N ARG A 189 36.35 -32.74 -24.79
CA ARG A 189 37.39 -33.48 -25.51
C ARG A 189 37.25 -34.99 -25.31
N ALA A 190 36.92 -35.43 -24.11
CA ALA A 190 36.69 -36.84 -23.81
C ALA A 190 35.46 -37.36 -24.56
N LYS A 191 34.34 -36.63 -24.54
CA LYS A 191 33.11 -36.98 -25.26
C LYS A 191 33.32 -37.02 -26.77
N GLU A 192 34.06 -36.07 -27.34
CA GLU A 192 34.38 -36.06 -28.77
C GLU A 192 35.35 -37.20 -29.13
N LYS A 193 36.34 -37.50 -28.29
CA LYS A 193 37.24 -38.65 -28.47
C LYS A 193 36.47 -39.97 -28.47
N GLU A 194 35.55 -40.16 -27.52
CA GLU A 194 34.70 -41.34 -27.44
C GLU A 194 33.81 -41.46 -28.69
N ARG A 195 33.16 -40.36 -29.11
CA ARG A 195 32.35 -40.33 -30.34
C ARG A 195 33.17 -40.76 -31.57
N ARG A 196 34.39 -40.25 -31.72
CA ARG A 196 35.29 -40.60 -32.83
C ARG A 196 35.73 -42.05 -32.78
N LEU A 197 35.99 -42.59 -31.58
CA LEU A 197 36.36 -43.99 -31.41
C LEU A 197 35.20 -44.91 -31.83
N ARG A 198 33.99 -44.65 -31.34
CA ARG A 198 32.78 -45.41 -31.71
C ARG A 198 32.56 -45.43 -33.23
N LEU A 199 32.72 -44.29 -33.90
CA LEU A 199 32.57 -44.20 -35.36
C LEU A 199 33.64 -45.02 -36.11
N ARG A 200 34.88 -45.04 -35.62
CA ARG A 200 35.97 -45.84 -36.23
C ARG A 200 35.74 -47.32 -36.03
N GLU A 201 35.35 -47.74 -34.82
CA GLU A 201 35.03 -49.12 -34.51
C GLU A 201 33.88 -49.63 -35.38
N GLU A 202 32.83 -48.82 -35.55
CA GLU A 202 31.72 -49.14 -36.44
C GLU A 202 32.17 -49.29 -37.91
N LYS A 203 33.03 -48.38 -38.41
CA LYS A 203 33.57 -48.47 -39.77
C LYS A 203 34.42 -49.72 -39.99
N VAL A 204 35.28 -50.05 -39.03
CA VAL A 204 36.11 -51.27 -39.08
C VAL A 204 35.24 -52.51 -39.04
N ARG A 205 34.20 -52.53 -38.18
CA ARG A 205 33.22 -53.62 -38.12
C ARG A 205 32.54 -53.84 -39.45
N VAL A 206 32.07 -52.78 -40.11
CA VAL A 206 31.43 -52.86 -41.44
C VAL A 206 32.41 -53.38 -42.50
N GLN A 207 33.65 -52.88 -42.51
CA GLN A 207 34.68 -53.34 -43.46
C GLN A 207 35.03 -54.82 -43.25
N LYS A 208 35.14 -55.26 -41.99
CA LYS A 208 35.41 -56.67 -41.65
C LYS A 208 34.27 -57.57 -42.14
N MET A 209 33.01 -57.20 -41.90
CA MET A 209 31.86 -57.94 -42.44
C MET A 209 31.88 -58.01 -43.96
N GLN A 210 32.19 -56.91 -44.65
CA GLN A 210 32.29 -56.89 -46.11
C GLN A 210 33.45 -57.76 -46.62
N GLN A 211 34.58 -57.79 -45.93
CA GLN A 211 35.73 -58.64 -46.27
C GLN A 211 35.40 -60.13 -46.05
N GLU A 212 34.80 -60.47 -44.91
CA GLU A 212 34.34 -61.82 -44.60
C GLU A 212 33.31 -62.31 -45.62
N GLU A 213 32.36 -61.46 -46.03
CA GLU A 213 31.38 -61.79 -47.06
C GLU A 213 32.04 -62.04 -48.43
N ARG A 214 33.02 -61.21 -48.82
CA ARG A 214 33.80 -61.42 -50.05
C ARG A 214 34.60 -62.72 -50.01
N LEU A 215 35.25 -63.00 -48.89
CA LEU A 215 36.03 -64.22 -48.69
C LEU A 215 35.12 -65.45 -48.74
N ARG A 216 33.96 -65.40 -48.07
CA ARG A 216 32.94 -66.44 -48.12
C ARG A 216 32.47 -66.71 -49.55
N LYS A 217 32.08 -65.68 -50.29
CA LYS A 217 31.67 -65.79 -51.71
C LYS A 217 32.80 -66.37 -52.59
N ALA A 218 34.07 -66.04 -52.32
CA ALA A 218 35.20 -66.60 -53.05
C ALA A 218 35.45 -68.08 -52.72
N LEU A 219 35.35 -68.47 -51.45
CA LEU A 219 35.43 -69.86 -51.01
C LEU A 219 34.31 -70.71 -51.60
N GLU A 220 33.06 -70.22 -51.59
CA GLU A 220 31.92 -70.88 -52.23
C GLU A 220 32.15 -71.11 -53.73
N ARG A 221 32.72 -70.13 -54.46
CA ARG A 221 33.11 -70.28 -55.88
C ARG A 221 34.25 -71.29 -56.08
N ALA A 222 35.25 -71.31 -55.20
CA ALA A 222 36.36 -72.25 -55.28
C ALA A 222 35.90 -73.70 -55.05
N GLN A 223 35.02 -73.92 -54.06
CA GLN A 223 34.42 -75.24 -53.77
C GLN A 223 33.46 -75.72 -54.87
N ALA A 224 32.78 -74.80 -55.58
CA ALA A 224 31.97 -75.16 -56.73
C ALA A 224 32.82 -75.58 -57.95
N ASN A 225 34.01 -75.00 -58.13
CA ASN A 225 34.92 -75.31 -59.24
C ASN A 225 35.71 -76.63 -59.06
N THR A 226 35.86 -77.16 -57.84
CA THR A 226 36.51 -78.46 -57.60
C THR A 226 35.59 -79.66 -57.86
N LYS A 227 34.30 -79.44 -58.16
CA LYS A 227 33.33 -80.49 -58.53
C LYS A 227 33.10 -80.60 -60.05
N ARG A 228 34.15 -80.50 -60.87
CA ARG A 228 34.08 -80.86 -62.30
C ARG A 228 34.73 -82.23 -62.53
N PRO A 229 33.98 -83.25 -63.00
CA PRO A 229 34.59 -84.44 -63.56
C PRO A 229 35.24 -84.16 -64.92
N VAL A 230 36.19 -85.03 -65.22
CA VAL A 230 37.14 -85.10 -66.33
C VAL A 230 36.48 -85.47 -67.68
N ASN A 231 37.09 -85.00 -68.77
CA ASN A 231 36.99 -85.39 -70.21
C ASN A 231 35.86 -84.81 -71.08
N GLN A 232 36.21 -84.05 -72.14
CA GLN A 232 36.58 -84.55 -73.48
C GLN A 232 37.10 -83.39 -74.38
N THR A 233 38.16 -83.64 -75.16
CA THR A 233 38.62 -82.88 -76.36
C THR A 233 38.59 -83.89 -77.54
N PRO A 234 38.69 -83.55 -78.86
CA PRO A 234 39.45 -82.43 -79.45
C PRO A 234 38.95 -81.80 -80.80
N ASN A 235 39.75 -80.83 -81.29
CA ASN A 235 39.93 -80.32 -82.68
C ASN A 235 38.75 -79.56 -83.34
N ASN A 236 38.93 -78.48 -84.14
CA ASN A 236 39.98 -78.22 -85.12
C ASN A 236 40.04 -76.71 -85.51
N THR A 237 41.26 -76.18 -85.69
CA THR A 237 41.75 -75.31 -86.78
C THR A 237 40.97 -74.05 -87.25
N LYS A 238 41.61 -72.90 -86.99
CA LYS A 238 41.85 -71.68 -87.82
C LYS A 238 40.68 -70.97 -88.55
N HIS A 239 40.48 -69.68 -88.26
CA HIS A 239 40.76 -68.50 -89.12
C HIS A 239 40.18 -67.24 -88.42
N ASN A 240 40.98 -66.20 -88.17
CA ASN A 240 41.11 -64.99 -89.00
C ASN A 240 39.84 -64.12 -88.89
N THR A 241 39.84 -62.91 -88.33
CA THR A 241 40.50 -61.72 -88.89
C THR A 241 40.12 -60.48 -88.05
N LEU A 242 41.08 -59.55 -87.93
CA LEU A 242 40.98 -58.08 -88.06
C LEU A 242 39.93 -57.31 -87.22
N ASN A 243 40.38 -56.39 -86.33
CA ASN A 243 40.56 -54.94 -86.59
C ASN A 243 39.20 -54.21 -86.48
N VAL A 244 38.95 -53.09 -85.81
CA VAL A 244 39.64 -51.82 -85.51
C VAL A 244 38.86 -51.27 -84.28
N GLY A 245 39.50 -50.76 -83.23
CA GLY A 245 39.68 -49.32 -83.04
C GLY A 245 38.36 -48.56 -82.84
N ASP A 246 38.16 -47.99 -81.65
CA ASP A 246 37.92 -46.55 -81.49
C ASP A 246 37.68 -46.18 -80.02
N ARG A 247 38.55 -45.31 -79.50
CA ARG A 247 38.26 -44.44 -78.35
C ARG A 247 37.33 -43.32 -78.84
N PRO A 248 36.43 -42.77 -77.99
CA PRO A 248 36.79 -41.47 -77.42
C PRO A 248 36.26 -41.18 -76.01
N TYR A 249 36.71 -40.01 -75.57
CA TYR A 249 36.77 -39.39 -74.25
C TYR A 249 35.54 -38.52 -73.91
N LYS A 250 35.51 -38.02 -72.66
CA LYS A 250 34.65 -36.96 -72.03
C LYS A 250 33.35 -37.47 -71.39
N ARG A 251 32.87 -36.96 -70.25
CA ARG A 251 33.10 -35.72 -69.47
C ARG A 251 32.44 -35.94 -68.09
N LYS A 252 32.97 -35.39 -67.00
CA LYS A 252 32.12 -35.03 -65.83
C LYS A 252 32.57 -33.70 -65.26
N HIS A 253 31.68 -32.71 -65.34
CA HIS A 253 31.71 -31.47 -64.58
C HIS A 253 30.72 -31.57 -63.41
N HIS A 254 31.19 -31.02 -62.30
CA HIS A 254 30.53 -30.36 -61.16
C HIS A 254 29.20 -30.87 -60.60
N THR A 255 29.24 -31.10 -59.28
CA THR A 255 28.51 -30.25 -58.32
C THR A 255 29.51 -29.75 -57.28
#